data_AF-A0A1M3LHL9-F1
#
_entry.id   AF-A0A1M3LHL9-F1
#
_cell.length_a   1.000
_cell.length_b   1.000
_cell.length_c   1.000
_cell.angle_alpha   90.00
_cell.angle_beta   90.00
_cell.angle_gamma   90.00
#
_symmetry.space_group_name_H-M   'P 1'
#
loop_
_entity.id
_entity.type
_entity.pdbx_description
1 polymer ?
#
loop_
_entity_poly.entity_id
_entity_poly.type
_entity_poly.pdbx_seq_one_letter_code
_entity_poly.pdbx_strand_id
1 'polypeptide(L)'
;MDDDMRAALRERAALIEQRADALVAEAVEASEAWAAELGPEPADPQLAAIWRREARTVAAYRDTYGITETSALGLISDDARQRTDAARARAAIHRARLLTARASEPASTVTAVGVSAPRL
;
A
#
# COMPACT_ATOMS: atom_id res chain seq x y z
N MET A 1 31.25 -4.66 15.17
CA MET A 1 30.94 -5.93 14.46
C MET A 1 29.43 -6.15 14.38
N ASP A 2 28.70 -6.39 15.49
CA ASP A 2 27.22 -6.51 15.42
C ASP A 2 26.50 -5.18 15.11
N ASP A 3 27.03 -4.04 15.61
CA ASP A 3 26.47 -2.71 15.30
C ASP A 3 26.66 -2.34 13.83
N ASP A 4 27.83 -2.61 13.25
CA ASP A 4 28.13 -2.31 11.85
C ASP A 4 27.30 -3.17 10.90
N MET A 5 27.09 -4.45 11.22
CA MET A 5 26.19 -5.33 10.45
C MET A 5 24.74 -4.85 10.52
N ARG A 6 24.27 -4.45 11.70
CA ARG A 6 22.92 -3.87 11.86
C ARG A 6 22.80 -2.54 11.11
N ALA A 7 23.84 -1.71 11.09
CA ALA A 7 23.86 -0.46 10.34
C ALA A 7 23.80 -0.72 8.82
N ALA A 8 24.63 -1.63 8.30
CA ALA A 8 24.62 -1.99 6.88
C ALA A 8 23.28 -2.58 6.42
N LEU A 9 22.62 -3.40 7.27
CA LEU A 9 21.28 -3.92 6.98
C LEU A 9 20.22 -2.82 6.98
N ARG A 10 20.31 -1.84 7.89
CA ARG A 10 19.41 -0.67 7.91
C ARG A 10 19.60 0.22 6.70
N GLU A 11 20.84 0.47 6.30
CA GLU A 11 21.16 1.29 5.13
C GLU A 11 20.67 0.61 3.84
N ARG A 12 20.90 -0.70 3.70
CA ARG A 12 20.34 -1.48 2.59
C ARG A 12 18.82 -1.49 2.60
N ALA A 13 18.19 -1.62 3.77
CA ALA A 13 16.74 -1.52 3.89
C ALA A 13 16.25 -0.13 3.46
N ALA A 14 16.90 0.94 3.89
CA ALA A 14 16.57 2.31 3.50
C ALA A 14 16.70 2.55 1.99
N LEU A 15 17.71 1.97 1.33
CA LEU A 15 17.88 2.07 -0.13
C LEU A 15 16.82 1.27 -0.89
N ILE A 16 16.48 0.06 -0.43
CA ILE A 16 15.39 -0.75 -1.01
C ILE A 16 14.06 -0.03 -0.84
N GLU A 17 13.85 0.54 0.34
CA GLU A 17 12.72 1.40 0.63
C GLU A 17 12.70 2.57 -0.38
N GLN A 18 13.73 3.42 -0.43
CA GLN A 18 13.76 4.59 -1.31
C GLN A 18 13.49 4.25 -2.78
N ARG A 19 14.09 3.18 -3.30
CA ARG A 19 13.82 2.69 -4.66
C ARG A 19 12.34 2.33 -4.84
N ALA A 20 11.76 1.64 -3.87
CA ALA A 20 10.37 1.24 -3.96
C ALA A 20 9.38 2.39 -3.73
N ASP A 21 9.76 3.46 -3.01
CA ASP A 21 8.96 4.70 -3.00
C ASP A 21 8.97 5.38 -4.38
N ALA A 22 10.14 5.45 -5.02
CA ALA A 22 10.25 6.00 -6.37
C ALA A 22 9.40 5.22 -7.37
N LEU A 23 9.42 3.87 -7.31
CA LEU A 23 8.60 3.01 -8.16
C LEU A 23 7.09 3.22 -7.92
N VAL A 24 6.67 3.43 -6.67
CA VAL A 24 5.27 3.72 -6.36
C VAL A 24 4.87 5.09 -6.87
N ALA A 25 5.70 6.11 -6.66
CA ALA A 25 5.43 7.47 -7.16
C ALA A 25 5.32 7.47 -8.70
N GLU A 26 6.26 6.84 -9.39
CA GLU A 26 6.25 6.70 -10.85
C GLU A 26 5.00 5.96 -11.34
N ALA A 27 4.64 4.83 -10.72
CA ALA A 27 3.48 4.06 -11.14
C ALA A 27 2.15 4.79 -10.89
N VAL A 28 2.06 5.58 -9.82
CA VAL A 28 0.90 6.42 -9.54
C VAL A 28 0.82 7.59 -10.52
N GLU A 29 1.94 8.28 -10.77
CA GLU A 29 2.01 9.37 -11.74
C GLU A 29 1.69 8.90 -13.17
N ALA A 30 2.23 7.73 -13.57
CA ALA A 30 1.98 7.12 -14.86
C ALA A 30 0.60 6.43 -14.96
N SER A 31 -0.18 6.40 -13.86
CA SER A 31 -1.47 5.72 -13.78
C SER A 31 -1.40 4.27 -14.28
N GLU A 32 -0.34 3.55 -13.90
CA GLU A 32 -0.15 2.18 -14.37
C GLU A 32 -1.32 1.28 -13.94
N ALA A 33 -1.71 0.37 -14.83
CA ALA A 33 -2.89 -0.47 -14.64
C ALA A 33 -2.85 -1.30 -13.34
N TRP A 34 -1.66 -1.74 -12.92
CA TRP A 34 -1.52 -2.49 -11.68
C TRP A 34 -1.66 -1.59 -10.44
N ALA A 35 -1.25 -0.32 -10.52
CA ALA A 35 -1.41 0.65 -9.44
C ALA A 35 -2.89 0.99 -9.24
N ALA A 36 -3.67 1.03 -10.31
CA ALA A 36 -5.13 1.18 -10.24
C ALA A 36 -5.80 0.04 -9.43
N GLU A 37 -5.20 -1.15 -9.38
CA GLU A 37 -5.72 -2.24 -8.54
C GLU A 37 -5.60 -1.93 -7.05
N LEU A 38 -4.76 -1.01 -6.60
CA LEU A 38 -4.62 -0.65 -5.19
C LEU A 38 -5.67 0.38 -4.75
N GLY A 39 -6.35 1.02 -5.71
CA GLY A 39 -7.20 2.19 -5.48
C GLY A 39 -6.38 3.49 -5.41
N PRO A 40 -7.02 4.66 -5.58
CA PRO A 40 -6.33 5.95 -5.52
C PRO A 40 -5.68 6.18 -4.15
N GLU A 41 -4.55 6.90 -4.17
CA GLU A 41 -3.88 7.35 -2.96
C GLU A 41 -4.81 8.26 -2.13
N PRO A 42 -5.01 7.98 -0.83
CA PRO A 42 -5.77 8.84 0.07
C PRO A 42 -5.25 10.28 0.13
N ALA A 43 -6.14 11.27 0.23
CA ALA A 43 -5.75 12.66 0.45
C ALA A 43 -5.26 12.93 1.89
N ASP A 44 -5.68 12.12 2.86
CA ASP A 44 -5.20 12.19 4.24
C ASP A 44 -3.71 11.77 4.29
N PRO A 45 -2.79 12.62 4.78
CA PRO A 45 -1.36 12.33 4.76
C PRO A 45 -0.93 11.10 5.56
N GLN A 46 -1.64 10.77 6.65
CA GLN A 46 -1.34 9.59 7.45
C GLN A 46 -1.79 8.33 6.73
N LEU A 47 -3.00 8.33 6.17
CA LEU A 47 -3.48 7.21 5.36
C LEU A 47 -2.65 7.04 4.09
N ALA A 48 -2.22 8.12 3.45
CA ALA A 48 -1.34 8.12 2.29
C ALA A 48 0.01 7.46 2.59
N ALA A 49 0.63 7.78 3.74
CA ALA A 49 1.90 7.16 4.14
C ALA A 49 1.77 5.64 4.34
N ILE A 50 0.66 5.18 4.94
CA ILE A 50 0.40 3.74 5.12
C ILE A 50 0.11 3.10 3.75
N TRP A 51 -0.69 3.75 2.91
CA TRP A 51 -1.02 3.28 1.56
C TRP A 51 0.25 3.10 0.70
N ARG A 52 1.16 4.08 0.70
CA ARG A 52 2.44 4.00 -0.03
C ARG A 52 3.32 2.84 0.44
N ARG A 53 3.33 2.54 1.75
CA ARG A 53 4.03 1.37 2.30
C ARG A 53 3.46 0.05 1.78
N GLU A 54 2.13 -0.05 1.65
CA GLU A 54 1.50 -1.22 1.05
C GLU A 54 1.79 -1.30 -0.45
N ALA A 55 1.74 -0.18 -1.17
CA ALA A 55 2.09 -0.12 -2.59
C ALA A 55 3.54 -0.53 -2.86
N ARG A 56 4.49 -0.12 -2.01
CA ARG A 56 5.90 -0.54 -2.05
C ARG A 56 6.05 -2.05 -1.96
N THR A 57 5.21 -2.72 -1.17
CA THR A 57 5.25 -4.19 -1.05
C THR A 57 4.85 -4.87 -2.36
N VAL A 58 3.89 -4.29 -3.09
CA VAL A 58 3.47 -4.79 -4.40
C VAL A 58 4.53 -4.51 -5.47
N ALA A 59 5.09 -3.29 -5.49
CA ALA A 59 6.15 -2.91 -6.41
C ALA A 59 7.40 -3.79 -6.24
N ALA A 60 7.82 -4.06 -5.00
CA ALA A 60 8.95 -4.94 -4.73
C ALA A 60 8.71 -6.39 -5.20
N TYR A 61 7.48 -6.90 -5.06
CA TYR A 61 7.11 -8.21 -5.61
C TYR A 61 7.22 -8.21 -7.14
N ARG A 62 6.69 -7.19 -7.81
CA ARG A 62 6.77 -7.06 -9.28
C ARG A 62 8.21 -6.98 -9.77
N ASP A 63 9.05 -6.15 -9.15
CA ASP A 63 10.49 -6.00 -9.48
C ASP A 63 11.26 -7.30 -9.26
N THR A 64 10.98 -8.03 -8.17
CA THR A 64 11.66 -9.30 -7.85
C THR A 64 11.39 -10.40 -8.88
N TYR A 65 10.16 -10.47 -9.39
CA TYR A 65 9.74 -11.53 -10.32
C TYR A 65 9.63 -11.05 -11.78
N GLY A 66 10.06 -9.82 -12.09
CA GLY A 66 10.08 -9.27 -13.44
C GLY A 66 8.68 -9.13 -14.06
N ILE A 67 7.67 -8.83 -13.24
CA ILE A 67 6.26 -8.77 -13.68
C ILE A 67 6.03 -7.46 -14.41
N THR A 68 5.86 -7.53 -15.73
CA THR A 68 5.57 -6.39 -16.59
C THR A 68 4.11 -6.36 -17.04
N GLU A 69 3.30 -7.36 -16.68
CA GLU A 69 1.89 -7.37 -17.02
C GLU A 69 1.12 -6.26 -16.29
N THR A 70 -0.05 -5.96 -16.81
CA THR A 70 -0.99 -4.98 -16.22
C THR A 70 -1.56 -5.43 -14.89
N SER A 71 -1.53 -6.73 -14.58
CA SER A 71 -1.98 -7.24 -13.28
C SER A 71 -0.91 -7.07 -12.21
N ALA A 72 -1.31 -6.65 -11.01
CA ALA A 72 -0.41 -6.45 -9.89
C ALA A 72 0.38 -7.71 -9.46
N LEU A 73 -0.19 -8.91 -9.62
CA LEU A 73 0.44 -10.15 -9.15
C LEU A 73 1.03 -11.05 -10.25
N GLY A 74 0.72 -10.78 -11.51
CA GLY A 74 1.15 -11.62 -12.64
C GLY A 74 0.75 -13.10 -12.50
N LEU A 75 1.41 -13.96 -13.27
CA LEU A 75 1.29 -15.41 -13.11
C LEU A 75 2.14 -15.87 -11.91
N ILE A 76 1.49 -16.58 -10.98
CA ILE A 76 2.17 -17.14 -9.80
C ILE A 76 2.58 -18.57 -10.15
N SER A 77 3.89 -18.84 -10.14
CA SER A 77 4.43 -20.19 -10.36
C SER A 77 4.20 -21.08 -9.14
N ASP A 78 4.43 -22.39 -9.31
CA ASP A 78 4.33 -23.36 -8.20
C ASP A 78 5.56 -23.36 -7.26
N ASP A 79 6.32 -22.27 -7.26
CA ASP A 79 7.44 -22.05 -6.35
C ASP A 79 6.95 -21.57 -4.98
N ALA A 80 7.41 -22.21 -3.91
CA ALA A 80 6.96 -21.91 -2.55
C ALA A 80 7.29 -20.48 -2.11
N ARG A 81 8.46 -19.97 -2.52
CA ARG A 81 8.88 -18.61 -2.19
C ARG A 81 8.01 -17.58 -2.92
N GLN A 82 7.77 -17.78 -4.22
CA GLN A 82 6.88 -16.91 -4.98
C GLN A 82 5.46 -16.93 -4.40
N ARG A 83 4.91 -18.08 -3.99
CA ARG A 83 3.59 -18.15 -3.34
C ARG A 83 3.52 -17.34 -2.05
N THR A 84 4.54 -17.42 -1.19
CA THR A 84 4.58 -16.66 0.06
C THR A 84 4.67 -15.15 -0.21
N ASP A 85 5.53 -14.73 -1.13
CA ASP A 85 5.66 -13.31 -1.47
C ASP A 85 4.39 -12.78 -2.18
N ALA A 86 3.76 -13.59 -3.03
CA ALA A 86 2.49 -13.26 -3.67
C ALA A 86 1.36 -13.12 -2.64
N ALA A 87 1.31 -13.97 -1.61
CA ALA A 87 0.35 -13.83 -0.52
C ALA A 87 0.56 -12.51 0.25
N ARG A 88 1.82 -12.12 0.49
CA ARG A 88 2.16 -10.83 1.12
C ARG A 88 1.70 -9.65 0.25
N ALA A 89 1.99 -9.68 -1.04
CA ALA A 89 1.58 -8.66 -2.00
C ALA A 89 0.04 -8.58 -2.11
N ARG A 90 -0.66 -9.71 -2.15
CA ARG A 90 -2.13 -9.76 -2.15
C ARG A 90 -2.74 -9.11 -0.89
N ALA A 91 -2.16 -9.39 0.28
CA ALA A 91 -2.59 -8.75 1.52
C ALA A 91 -2.34 -7.24 1.51
N ALA A 92 -1.24 -6.79 0.89
CA ALA A 92 -0.93 -5.37 0.73
C ALA A 92 -1.94 -4.66 -0.18
N ILE A 93 -2.29 -5.25 -1.33
CA ILE A 93 -3.35 -4.74 -2.22
C ILE A 93 -4.67 -4.58 -1.45
N HIS A 94 -5.05 -5.59 -0.66
CA HIS A 94 -6.28 -5.52 0.13
C HIS A 94 -6.24 -4.38 1.16
N ARG A 95 -5.13 -4.21 1.89
CA ARG A 95 -4.97 -3.11 2.86
C ARG A 95 -4.98 -1.74 2.19
N ALA A 96 -4.32 -1.58 1.04
CA ALA A 96 -4.35 -0.34 0.26
C ALA A 96 -5.80 0.05 -0.10
N ARG A 97 -6.59 -0.89 -0.62
CA ARG A 97 -8.01 -0.68 -0.92
C ARG A 97 -8.84 -0.25 0.30
N LEU A 98 -8.59 -0.85 1.47
CA LEU A 98 -9.28 -0.48 2.70
C LEU A 98 -8.95 0.95 3.14
N LEU A 99 -7.70 1.40 2.97
CA LEU A 99 -7.28 2.76 3.29
C LEU A 99 -7.96 3.78 2.37
N THR A 100 -7.99 3.48 1.07
CA THR A 100 -8.71 4.28 0.08
C THR A 100 -10.21 4.36 0.39
N ALA A 101 -10.85 3.23 0.72
CA ALA A 101 -12.26 3.20 1.11
C ALA A 101 -12.52 4.06 2.35
N ARG A 102 -11.72 3.90 3.41
CA ARG A 102 -11.81 4.68 4.64
C ARG A 102 -11.65 6.18 4.40
N ALA A 103 -10.75 6.57 3.49
CA ALA A 103 -10.55 7.98 3.13
C ALA A 103 -11.70 8.57 2.31
N SER A 104 -12.45 7.71 1.62
CA SER A 104 -13.58 8.11 0.77
C SER A 104 -14.89 8.17 1.53
N GLU A 105 -14.97 7.60 2.74
CA GLU A 105 -16.09 7.78 3.64
C GLU A 105 -16.17 9.26 4.06
N PRO A 106 -17.19 10.03 3.61
CA PRO A 106 -17.39 11.35 4.17
C PRO A 106 -17.60 11.16 5.67
N ALA A 107 -17.02 12.04 6.48
CA ALA A 107 -17.22 12.09 7.92
C ALA A 107 -18.71 12.25 8.25
N SER A 108 -19.47 11.15 8.19
CA SER A 108 -20.90 11.11 8.43
C SER A 108 -21.13 10.82 9.90
N THR A 109 -21.57 11.90 10.55
CA THR A 109 -22.45 11.94 11.72
C THR A 109 -21.85 11.52 13.06
N VAL A 110 -21.16 12.47 13.70
CA VAL A 110 -21.47 12.76 15.10
C VAL A 110 -22.93 13.18 15.12
N THR A 111 -23.82 12.25 15.47
CA THR A 111 -25.23 12.53 15.74
C THR A 111 -25.30 13.56 16.85
N ALA A 112 -25.52 14.81 16.49
CA ALA A 112 -26.09 15.79 17.38
C ALA A 112 -27.45 15.24 17.81
N VAL A 113 -27.49 14.59 18.97
CA VAL A 113 -28.72 14.38 19.73
C VAL A 113 -29.20 15.77 20.11
N GLY A 114 -29.99 16.35 19.20
CA GLY A 114 -30.79 17.53 19.47
C GLY A 114 -31.74 17.19 20.60
N VAL A 115 -31.49 17.81 21.75
CA VAL A 115 -32.43 17.93 22.86
C VAL A 115 -33.76 18.40 22.32
N SER A 116 -34.76 17.51 22.30
CA SER A 116 -36.16 17.89 22.20
C SER A 116 -36.78 17.78 23.58
N ALA A 117 -36.78 18.90 24.30
CA ALA A 117 -37.61 19.07 25.49
C ALA A 117 -39.08 19.20 25.04
N PRO A 118 -40.03 18.47 25.63
CA PRO A 118 -41.43 18.75 25.39
C PRO A 118 -41.84 19.98 26.23
N ARG A 119 -42.41 20.98 25.55
CA ARG A 119 -43.31 21.95 26.17
C ARG A 119 -44.71 21.31 26.21
N LEU A 120 -45.26 21.18 27.42
CA LEU A 120 -46.59 21.62 27.86
C LEU A 120 -46.85 21.08 29.27
#